data_AF-A0A9E3XB12-F1
#
_entry.id   AF-A0A9E3XB12-F1
#
_cell.length_a   1.000
_cell.length_b   1.000
_cell.length_c   1.000
_cell.angle_alpha   90.00
_cell.angle_beta   90.00
_cell.angle_gamma   90.00
#
_symmetry.space_group_name_H-M   'P 1'
#
loop_
_entity.id
_entity.type
_entity.pdbx_description
1 polymer ?
#
loop_
_entity_poly.entity_id
_entity_poly.type
_entity_poly.pdbx_seq_one_letter_code
_entity_poly.pdbx_strand_id
1 'polypeptide(L)'
;TAFIFMIGNIGLIELAASNIAFNINMLAFMPMFGLSAAVSILVGQHLGEDRPDLAEKATWSAYHMAFGFFSFLGISYYMVPDLFIWPFAAQAEGGDFTPIQLLAANLLKFVAFYCLFDAGVMVFSGALKGAGDTRFVAIASISLSWSGMMLPSLLLLHYRQSIYWFWVTVTFYVTTLCLAFLWRFLRGRWKSMRVIEEAPPDLAVENSGAAGLAEAPVLLAEASNSLAAGE
;
A
#
# COMPACT_ATOMS: atom_id res chain seq x y z
N THR A 1 -13.11 -7.16 9.74
CA THR A 1 -13.81 -7.49 11.01
C THR A 1 -15.27 -7.06 11.02
N ALA A 2 -15.64 -5.77 10.95
CA ALA A 2 -17.05 -5.35 10.94
C ALA A 2 -17.87 -5.91 9.74
N PHE A 3 -17.28 -5.94 8.55
CA PHE A 3 -17.89 -6.51 7.34
C PHE A 3 -18.20 -8.02 7.47
N ILE A 4 -17.29 -8.77 8.09
CA ILE A 4 -17.47 -10.22 8.32
C ILE A 4 -18.62 -10.48 9.30
N PHE A 5 -18.74 -9.65 10.35
CA PHE A 5 -19.88 -9.73 11.28
C PHE A 5 -21.23 -9.39 10.61
N MET A 6 -21.25 -8.46 9.66
CA MET A 6 -22.44 -8.15 8.87
C MET A 6 -22.85 -9.32 7.96
N ILE A 7 -21.90 -9.95 7.27
CA ILE A 7 -22.18 -11.13 6.44
C ILE A 7 -22.62 -12.33 7.31
N GLY A 8 -22.05 -12.47 8.51
CA GLY A 8 -22.46 -13.50 9.47
C GLY A 8 -23.93 -13.43 9.89
N ASN A 9 -24.57 -12.26 9.77
CA ASN A 9 -26.02 -12.12 10.00
C ASN A 9 -26.89 -12.56 8.80
N ILE A 10 -26.30 -12.76 7.62
CA ILE A 10 -27.04 -13.16 6.41
C ILE A 10 -27.14 -14.68 6.30
N GLY A 11 -26.05 -15.42 6.57
CA GLY A 11 -26.07 -16.87 6.65
C GLY A 11 -24.70 -17.53 6.82
N LEU A 12 -24.68 -18.76 7.36
CA LEU A 12 -23.46 -19.53 7.61
C LEU A 12 -22.70 -19.89 6.33
N ILE A 13 -23.41 -20.24 5.25
CA ILE A 13 -22.82 -20.55 3.94
C ILE A 13 -22.11 -19.32 3.34
N GLU A 14 -22.77 -18.16 3.40
CA GLU A 14 -22.23 -16.90 2.87
C GLU A 14 -21.00 -16.43 3.66
N LEU A 15 -21.03 -16.59 4.98
CA LEU A 15 -19.92 -16.30 5.86
C LEU A 15 -18.72 -17.21 5.58
N ALA A 16 -18.94 -18.51 5.41
CA ALA A 16 -17.88 -19.47 5.11
C ALA A 16 -17.23 -19.17 3.75
N ALA A 17 -18.05 -18.97 2.70
CA ALA A 17 -17.57 -18.63 1.36
C ALA A 17 -16.77 -17.32 1.34
N SER A 18 -17.26 -16.30 2.05
CA SER A 18 -16.55 -15.01 2.15
C SER A 18 -15.23 -15.13 2.89
N ASN A 19 -15.19 -15.90 3.98
CA ASN A 19 -13.93 -16.14 4.71
C ASN A 19 -12.90 -16.83 3.82
N ILE A 20 -13.29 -17.85 3.04
CA ILE A 20 -12.38 -18.52 2.10
C ILE A 20 -11.82 -17.52 1.09
N ALA A 21 -12.69 -16.71 0.48
CA ALA A 21 -12.28 -15.67 -0.47
C ALA A 21 -11.30 -14.66 0.15
N PHE A 22 -11.57 -14.20 1.38
CA PHE A 22 -10.68 -13.27 2.09
C PHE A 22 -9.33 -13.88 2.46
N ASN A 23 -9.30 -15.15 2.87
CA ASN A 23 -8.03 -15.82 3.18
C ASN A 23 -7.15 -15.96 1.94
N ILE A 24 -7.74 -16.41 0.82
CA ILE A 24 -7.03 -16.47 -0.47
C ILE A 24 -6.51 -15.08 -0.86
N ASN A 25 -7.35 -14.06 -0.70
CA ASN A 25 -6.97 -12.69 -0.99
C ASN A 25 -5.81 -12.19 -0.09
N MET A 26 -5.83 -12.44 1.22
CA MET A 26 -4.74 -12.06 2.13
C MET A 26 -3.38 -12.66 1.72
N LEU A 27 -3.36 -13.90 1.23
CA LEU A 27 -2.13 -14.52 0.72
C LEU A 27 -1.56 -13.76 -0.49
N ALA A 28 -2.43 -13.33 -1.42
CA ALA A 28 -2.04 -12.50 -2.56
C ALA A 28 -1.55 -11.11 -2.15
N PHE A 29 -2.04 -10.56 -1.04
CA PHE A 29 -1.68 -9.23 -0.56
C PHE A 29 -0.32 -9.15 0.13
N MET A 30 0.19 -10.25 0.69
CA MET A 30 1.50 -10.26 1.37
C MET A 30 2.67 -9.73 0.52
N PRO A 31 2.93 -10.22 -0.71
CA PRO A 31 4.01 -9.67 -1.54
C PRO A 31 3.77 -8.19 -1.89
N MET A 32 2.51 -7.79 -2.00
CA MET A 32 2.12 -6.42 -2.34
C MET A 32 2.36 -5.43 -1.21
N PHE A 33 2.24 -5.85 0.06
CA PHE A 33 2.67 -5.04 1.19
C PHE A 33 4.19 -4.79 1.15
N GLY A 34 4.97 -5.81 0.79
CA GLY A 34 6.42 -5.66 0.58
C GLY A 34 6.74 -4.66 -0.53
N LEU A 35 6.05 -4.75 -1.67
CA LEU A 35 6.22 -3.81 -2.77
C LEU A 35 5.83 -2.37 -2.38
N SER A 36 4.71 -2.19 -1.67
CA SER A 36 4.27 -0.87 -1.19
C SER A 36 5.28 -0.24 -0.22
N ALA A 37 5.89 -1.04 0.67
CA ALA A 37 6.95 -0.58 1.56
C ALA A 37 8.21 -0.19 0.78
N ALA A 38 8.63 -0.99 -0.20
CA ALA A 38 9.77 -0.68 -1.06
C ALA A 38 9.56 0.63 -1.85
N VAL A 39 8.36 0.84 -2.41
CA VAL A 39 7.99 2.09 -3.08
C VAL A 39 8.07 3.27 -2.13
N SER A 40 7.57 3.12 -0.89
CA SER A 40 7.65 4.18 0.12
C SER A 40 9.10 4.58 0.41
N ILE A 41 10.01 3.61 0.51
CA ILE A 41 11.45 3.87 0.75
C ILE A 41 12.07 4.58 -0.47
N LEU A 42 11.87 4.03 -1.67
CA LEU A 42 12.43 4.61 -2.90
C LEU A 42 11.94 6.03 -3.12
N VAL A 43 10.64 6.30 -2.95
CA VAL A 43 10.08 7.64 -3.10
C VAL A 43 10.67 8.59 -2.06
N GLY A 44 10.80 8.16 -0.79
CA GLY A 44 11.43 8.96 0.25
C GLY A 44 12.89 9.31 -0.05
N GLN A 45 13.68 8.33 -0.53
CA GLN A 45 15.07 8.53 -0.91
C GLN A 45 15.22 9.51 -2.08
N HIS A 46 14.52 9.27 -3.19
CA HIS A 46 14.61 10.12 -4.38
C HIS A 46 14.07 11.53 -4.13
N LEU A 47 13.07 11.69 -3.25
CA LEU A 47 12.58 13.01 -2.85
C LEU A 47 13.60 13.74 -1.96
N GLY A 48 14.31 13.00 -1.08
CA GLY A 48 15.42 13.55 -0.30
C GLY A 48 16.64 13.96 -1.14
N GLU A 49 16.84 13.34 -2.31
CA GLU A 49 17.87 13.72 -3.30
C GLU A 49 17.44 14.87 -4.23
N ASP A 50 16.29 15.50 -3.99
CA ASP A 50 15.67 16.50 -4.89
C ASP A 50 15.44 15.97 -6.32
N ARG A 51 15.17 14.67 -6.46
CA ARG A 51 14.90 13.98 -7.74
C ARG A 51 13.47 13.42 -7.81
N PRO A 52 12.43 14.28 -7.80
CA PRO A 52 11.04 13.83 -7.86
C PRO A 52 10.69 13.06 -9.14
N ASP A 53 11.43 13.30 -10.23
CA ASP A 53 11.24 12.58 -11.50
C ASP A 53 11.59 11.09 -11.38
N LEU A 54 12.63 10.76 -10.60
CA LEU A 54 13.01 9.37 -10.35
C LEU A 54 12.01 8.69 -9.39
N ALA A 55 11.51 9.43 -8.40
CA ALA A 55 10.45 8.96 -7.51
C ALA A 55 9.17 8.58 -8.29
N GLU A 56 8.80 9.41 -9.28
CA GLU A 56 7.66 9.13 -10.15
C GLU A 56 7.91 7.90 -11.04
N LYS A 57 9.07 7.80 -11.67
CA LYS A 57 9.44 6.63 -12.49
C LYS A 57 9.45 5.33 -11.68
N ALA A 58 9.98 5.37 -10.45
CA ALA A 58 9.98 4.22 -9.55
C ALA A 58 8.56 3.80 -9.19
N THR A 59 7.67 4.76 -8.89
CA THR A 59 6.27 4.50 -8.58
C THR A 59 5.53 3.87 -9.77
N TRP A 60 5.71 4.41 -10.98
CA TRP A 60 5.09 3.84 -12.18
C TRP A 60 5.64 2.46 -12.51
N SER A 61 6.93 2.22 -12.33
CA SER A 61 7.53 0.89 -12.54
C SER A 61 6.95 -0.13 -11.57
N ALA A 62 6.83 0.23 -10.29
CA ALA A 62 6.18 -0.60 -9.29
C ALA A 62 4.70 -0.83 -9.58
N TYR A 63 3.99 0.18 -10.10
CA TYR A 63 2.59 0.04 -10.53
C TYR A 63 2.44 -1.00 -11.65
N HIS A 64 3.29 -0.99 -12.67
CA HIS A 64 3.25 -2.01 -13.72
C HIS A 64 3.54 -3.42 -13.18
N MET A 65 4.50 -3.56 -12.26
CA MET A 65 4.78 -4.85 -11.60
C MET A 65 3.59 -5.34 -10.78
N ALA A 66 3.01 -4.46 -9.96
CA ALA A 66 1.82 -4.72 -9.15
C ALA A 66 0.63 -5.13 -10.02
N PHE A 67 0.40 -4.37 -11.09
CA PHE A 67 -0.69 -4.60 -12.03
C PHE A 67 -0.52 -5.92 -12.77
N GLY A 68 0.70 -6.26 -13.22
CA GLY A 68 1.00 -7.55 -13.84
C GLY A 68 0.76 -8.72 -12.89
N PHE A 69 1.21 -8.60 -11.65
CA PHE A 69 1.00 -9.61 -10.60
C PHE A 69 -0.48 -9.84 -10.31
N PHE A 70 -1.24 -8.77 -10.07
CA PHE A 70 -2.68 -8.89 -9.80
C PHE A 70 -3.49 -9.29 -11.03
N SER A 71 -3.07 -8.93 -12.24
CA SER A 71 -3.68 -9.41 -13.48
C SER A 71 -3.49 -10.92 -13.63
N PHE A 72 -2.29 -11.42 -13.38
CA PHE A 72 -2.00 -12.85 -13.40
C PHE A 72 -2.84 -13.61 -12.36
N LEU A 73 -2.94 -13.08 -11.13
CA LEU A 73 -3.79 -13.66 -10.09
C LEU A 73 -5.28 -13.60 -10.45
N GLY A 74 -5.76 -12.47 -10.98
CA GLY A 74 -7.16 -12.32 -11.40
C GLY A 74 -7.55 -13.31 -12.49
N ILE A 75 -6.68 -13.50 -13.49
CA ILE A 75 -6.87 -14.52 -14.52
C ILE A 75 -6.87 -15.92 -13.91
N SER A 76 -5.95 -16.20 -12.98
CA SER A 76 -5.88 -17.49 -12.29
C SER A 76 -7.15 -17.79 -11.49
N TYR A 77 -7.70 -16.80 -10.78
CA TYR A 77 -8.97 -16.92 -10.05
C TYR A 77 -10.17 -17.13 -10.98
N TYR A 78 -10.14 -16.60 -12.20
CA TYR A 78 -11.19 -16.80 -13.18
C TYR A 78 -11.11 -18.18 -13.86
N MET A 79 -9.90 -18.63 -14.20
CA MET A 79 -9.65 -19.87 -14.94
C MET A 79 -9.79 -21.13 -14.06
N VAL A 80 -9.26 -21.09 -12.83
CA VAL A 80 -9.21 -22.26 -11.93
C VAL A 80 -9.58 -21.87 -10.48
N PRO A 81 -10.79 -21.33 -10.24
CA PRO A 81 -11.23 -20.97 -8.88
C PRO A 81 -11.24 -22.19 -7.94
N ASP A 82 -11.60 -23.36 -8.45
CA ASP A 82 -11.70 -24.58 -7.66
C ASP A 82 -10.36 -25.03 -7.07
N LEU A 83 -9.24 -24.76 -7.75
CA LEU A 83 -7.91 -25.11 -7.25
C LEU A 83 -7.54 -24.34 -5.98
N PHE A 84 -7.97 -23.07 -5.88
CA PHE A 84 -7.74 -22.24 -4.69
C PHE A 84 -8.69 -22.58 -3.55
N ILE A 85 -9.87 -23.11 -3.85
CA ILE A 85 -10.90 -23.46 -2.87
C ILE A 85 -10.69 -24.89 -2.32
N TRP A 86 -10.09 -25.78 -3.10
CA TRP A 86 -9.85 -27.18 -2.75
C TRP A 86 -9.17 -27.41 -1.39
N PRO A 87 -8.11 -26.65 -1.00
CA PRO A 87 -7.48 -26.81 0.32
C PRO A 87 -8.41 -26.49 1.51
N PHE A 88 -9.41 -25.65 1.29
CA PHE A 88 -10.42 -25.31 2.29
C PHE A 88 -11.55 -26.35 2.33
N ALA A 89 -11.85 -26.98 1.20
CA ALA A 89 -12.78 -28.09 1.10
C ALA A 89 -12.25 -29.34 1.85
N ALA A 90 -10.95 -29.61 1.74
CA ALA A 90 -10.31 -30.76 2.37
C ALA A 90 -10.32 -30.72 3.92
N GLN A 91 -10.49 -29.53 4.51
CA GLN A 91 -10.62 -29.34 5.96
C GLN A 91 -12.09 -29.35 6.44
N ALA A 92 -13.06 -29.31 5.54
CA ALA A 92 -14.48 -29.34 5.88
C ALA A 92 -14.93 -30.80 6.06
N GLU A 93 -14.64 -31.39 7.22
CA GLU A 93 -15.12 -32.72 7.57
C GLU A 93 -16.67 -32.73 7.68
N GLY A 94 -17.34 -33.43 6.75
CA GLY A 94 -18.68 -33.99 6.99
C GLY A 94 -19.92 -33.16 6.60
N GLY A 95 -19.79 -32.05 5.86
CA GLY A 95 -20.94 -31.25 5.39
C GLY A 95 -21.04 -31.11 3.87
N ASP A 96 -22.23 -30.77 3.36
CA ASP A 96 -22.46 -30.42 1.95
C ASP A 96 -21.68 -29.15 1.59
N PHE A 97 -20.45 -29.31 1.10
CA PHE A 97 -19.54 -28.21 0.77
C PHE A 97 -19.84 -27.58 -0.59
N THR A 98 -20.60 -28.28 -1.44
CA THR A 98 -20.99 -27.86 -2.79
C THR A 98 -21.59 -26.43 -2.86
N PRO A 99 -22.57 -26.03 -2.01
CA PRO A 99 -23.09 -24.67 -2.03
C PRO A 99 -22.06 -23.60 -1.60
N ILE A 100 -21.14 -23.93 -0.67
CA ILE A 100 -20.08 -23.02 -0.23
C ILE A 100 -19.07 -22.81 -1.36
N GLN A 101 -18.67 -23.88 -2.05
CA GLN A 101 -17.73 -23.84 -3.17
C GLN A 101 -18.25 -22.99 -4.33
N LEU A 102 -19.50 -23.21 -4.75
CA LEU A 102 -20.11 -22.44 -5.84
C LEU A 102 -20.19 -20.95 -5.52
N LEU A 103 -20.58 -20.62 -4.28
CA LEU A 103 -20.64 -19.23 -3.86
C LEU A 103 -19.24 -18.61 -3.78
N ALA A 104 -18.27 -19.30 -3.18
CA ALA A 104 -16.89 -18.85 -3.08
C ALA A 104 -16.28 -18.61 -4.47
N ALA A 105 -16.50 -19.51 -5.44
CA ALA A 105 -16.02 -19.35 -6.81
C ALA A 105 -16.61 -18.11 -7.49
N ASN A 106 -17.87 -17.76 -7.22
CA ASN A 106 -18.46 -16.51 -7.71
C ASN A 106 -17.89 -15.28 -7.01
N LEU A 107 -17.66 -15.34 -5.70
CA LEU A 107 -17.02 -14.24 -4.96
C LEU A 107 -15.58 -14.01 -5.43
N LEU A 108 -14.84 -15.06 -5.76
CA LEU A 108 -13.49 -14.97 -6.33
C LEU A 108 -13.44 -14.18 -7.64
N LYS A 109 -14.52 -14.18 -8.44
CA LYS A 109 -14.60 -13.35 -9.66
C LYS A 109 -14.69 -11.85 -9.32
N PHE A 110 -15.42 -11.49 -8.26
CA PHE A 110 -15.40 -10.12 -7.74
C PHE A 110 -14.01 -9.76 -7.22
N VAL A 111 -13.35 -10.68 -6.51
CA VAL A 111 -11.97 -10.52 -6.06
C VAL A 111 -11.02 -10.25 -7.21
N ALA A 112 -11.09 -11.05 -8.28
CA ALA A 112 -10.26 -10.86 -9.47
C ALA A 112 -10.41 -9.45 -10.06
N PHE A 113 -11.63 -8.91 -10.07
CA PHE A 113 -11.89 -7.56 -10.59
C PHE A 113 -11.33 -6.47 -9.68
N TYR A 114 -11.63 -6.49 -8.37
CA TYR A 114 -11.17 -5.41 -7.48
C TYR A 114 -9.66 -5.48 -7.19
N CYS A 115 -9.03 -6.65 -7.25
CA CYS A 115 -7.57 -6.83 -7.08
C CYS A 115 -6.76 -5.97 -8.06
N LEU A 116 -7.28 -5.73 -9.27
CA LEU A 116 -6.62 -4.85 -10.25
C LEU A 116 -6.53 -3.40 -9.74
N PHE A 117 -7.55 -2.94 -9.04
CA PHE A 117 -7.57 -1.61 -8.43
C PHE A 117 -6.74 -1.55 -7.14
N ASP A 118 -6.67 -2.66 -6.38
CA ASP A 118 -5.81 -2.77 -5.21
C ASP A 118 -4.32 -2.58 -5.54
N ALA A 119 -3.90 -2.99 -6.75
CA ALA A 119 -2.56 -2.71 -7.27
C ALA A 119 -2.24 -1.20 -7.17
N GLY A 120 -3.17 -0.37 -7.64
CA GLY A 120 -3.05 1.08 -7.58
C GLY A 120 -3.11 1.61 -6.15
N VAL A 121 -4.06 1.13 -5.35
CA VAL A 121 -4.17 1.52 -3.95
C VAL A 121 -2.86 1.30 -3.22
N MET A 122 -2.26 0.10 -3.34
CA MET A 122 -1.03 -0.26 -2.63
C MET A 122 0.17 0.57 -3.07
N VAL A 123 0.36 0.75 -4.38
CA VAL A 123 1.52 1.47 -4.92
C VAL A 123 1.41 2.97 -4.66
N PHE A 124 0.28 3.60 -4.99
CA PHE A 124 0.11 5.04 -4.79
C PHE A 124 0.03 5.41 -3.31
N SER A 125 -0.60 4.58 -2.47
CA SER A 125 -0.56 4.78 -1.01
C SER A 125 0.87 4.69 -0.48
N GLY A 126 1.65 3.70 -0.94
CA GLY A 126 3.07 3.56 -0.60
C GLY A 126 3.88 4.80 -0.99
N ALA A 127 3.71 5.27 -2.22
CA ALA A 127 4.40 6.47 -2.73
C ALA A 127 4.04 7.74 -1.95
N LEU A 128 2.74 7.97 -1.69
CA LEU A 128 2.28 9.14 -0.92
C LEU A 128 2.79 9.10 0.54
N LYS A 129 2.81 7.92 1.16
CA LYS A 129 3.41 7.74 2.50
C LYS A 129 4.91 8.01 2.48
N GLY A 130 5.63 7.55 1.46
CA GLY A 130 7.06 7.81 1.26
C GLY A 130 7.39 9.28 1.04
N ALA A 131 6.52 10.02 0.37
CA ALA A 131 6.65 11.47 0.16
C ALA A 131 6.27 12.33 1.39
N GLY A 132 5.85 11.71 2.50
CA GLY A 132 5.41 12.42 3.71
C GLY A 132 3.96 12.90 3.69
N ASP A 133 3.16 12.59 2.66
CA ASP A 133 1.74 12.92 2.58
C ASP A 133 0.85 11.90 3.33
N THR A 134 1.30 11.50 4.52
CA THR A 134 0.65 10.48 5.35
C THR A 134 -0.70 10.96 5.89
N ARG A 135 -0.82 12.26 6.18
CA ARG A 135 -2.08 12.88 6.63
C ARG A 135 -3.17 12.75 5.59
N PHE A 136 -2.88 13.01 4.31
CA PHE A 136 -3.86 12.83 3.24
C PHE A 136 -4.25 11.36 3.12
N VAL A 137 -3.29 10.44 3.14
CA VAL A 137 -3.58 9.00 3.05
C VAL A 137 -4.48 8.55 4.20
N ALA A 138 -4.21 8.99 5.43
CA ALA A 138 -5.03 8.64 6.59
C ALA A 138 -6.46 9.23 6.49
N ILE A 139 -6.59 10.53 6.20
CA ILE A 139 -7.89 11.20 6.09
C ILE A 139 -8.70 10.59 4.94
N ALA A 140 -8.11 10.45 3.76
CA ALA A 140 -8.79 9.84 2.62
C ALA A 140 -9.23 8.41 2.94
N SER A 141 -8.36 7.59 3.53
CA SER A 141 -8.73 6.22 3.93
C SER A 141 -9.90 6.19 4.89
N ILE A 142 -9.90 7.02 5.93
CA ILE A 142 -10.98 7.08 6.93
C ILE A 142 -12.27 7.59 6.29
N SER A 143 -12.22 8.72 5.58
CA SER A 143 -13.39 9.35 4.96
C SER A 143 -14.04 8.44 3.92
N LEU A 144 -13.25 7.81 3.04
CA LEU A 144 -13.78 6.87 2.05
C LEU A 144 -14.24 5.56 2.70
N SER A 145 -13.60 5.08 3.76
CA SER A 145 -14.07 3.84 4.43
C SER A 145 -15.43 4.06 5.08
N TRP A 146 -15.66 5.22 5.68
CA TRP A 146 -16.95 5.53 6.29
C TRP A 146 -18.03 5.75 5.22
N SER A 147 -17.75 6.60 4.23
CA SER A 147 -18.74 6.95 3.20
C SER A 147 -18.96 5.85 2.17
N GLY A 148 -17.91 5.17 1.74
CA GLY A 148 -17.93 4.17 0.67
C GLY A 148 -18.18 2.75 1.13
N MET A 149 -17.87 2.40 2.39
CA MET A 149 -18.05 1.03 2.90
C MET A 149 -19.06 0.96 4.04
N MET A 150 -18.92 1.76 5.09
CA MET A 150 -19.75 1.65 6.31
C MET A 150 -21.21 2.07 6.10
N LEU A 151 -21.46 3.22 5.48
CA LEU A 151 -22.83 3.70 5.25
C LEU A 151 -23.64 2.80 4.30
N PRO A 152 -23.09 2.37 3.13
CA PRO A 152 -23.84 1.51 2.22
C PRO A 152 -24.05 0.11 2.82
N SER A 153 -23.08 -0.44 3.57
CA SER A 153 -23.24 -1.77 4.17
C SER A 153 -24.30 -1.80 5.27
N LEU A 154 -24.47 -0.71 6.04
CA LEU A 154 -25.56 -0.57 7.02
C LEU A 154 -26.93 -0.51 6.33
N LEU A 155 -27.05 0.24 5.23
CA LEU A 155 -28.27 0.31 4.44
C LEU A 155 -28.63 -1.06 3.83
N LEU A 156 -27.66 -1.76 3.25
CA LEU A 156 -27.87 -3.09 2.66
C LEU A 156 -28.32 -4.13 3.71
N LEU A 157 -27.78 -4.04 4.93
CA LEU A 157 -28.21 -4.89 6.05
C LEU A 157 -29.66 -4.60 6.45
N HIS A 158 -30.05 -3.32 6.48
CA HIS A 158 -31.43 -2.91 6.79
C HIS A 158 -32.43 -3.46 5.76
N TYR A 159 -32.09 -3.43 4.48
CA TYR A 159 -32.94 -3.96 3.41
C TYR A 159 -32.80 -5.49 3.18
N ARG A 160 -32.04 -6.21 4.02
CA ARG A 160 -31.74 -7.65 3.91
C ARG A 160 -31.36 -8.08 2.48
N GLN A 161 -30.53 -7.29 1.83
CA GLN A 161 -30.12 -7.51 0.45
C GLN A 161 -29.10 -8.66 0.34
N SER A 162 -29.02 -9.26 -0.85
CA SER A 162 -28.10 -10.37 -1.14
C SER A 162 -26.64 -9.97 -0.96
N ILE A 163 -25.79 -10.95 -0.59
CA ILE A 163 -24.33 -10.84 -0.48
C ILE A 163 -23.68 -10.14 -1.68
N TYR A 164 -24.18 -10.32 -2.90
CA TYR A 164 -23.59 -9.70 -4.09
C TYR A 164 -23.50 -8.17 -3.98
N TRP A 165 -24.49 -7.52 -3.36
CA TRP A 165 -24.47 -6.07 -3.17
C TRP A 165 -23.37 -5.62 -2.22
N PHE A 166 -23.06 -6.42 -1.19
CA PHE A 166 -21.93 -6.15 -0.29
C PHE A 166 -20.60 -6.17 -1.05
N TRP A 167 -20.41 -7.14 -1.97
CA TRP A 167 -19.19 -7.22 -2.79
C TRP A 167 -19.10 -6.11 -3.84
N VAL A 168 -20.24 -5.66 -4.38
CA VAL A 168 -20.30 -4.48 -5.25
C VAL A 168 -19.88 -3.22 -4.49
N THR A 169 -20.37 -3.03 -3.26
CA THR A 169 -19.96 -1.91 -2.39
C THR A 169 -18.46 -1.94 -2.12
N VAL A 170 -17.89 -3.11 -1.78
CA VAL A 170 -16.44 -3.26 -1.56
C VAL A 170 -15.66 -2.90 -2.83
N THR A 171 -16.08 -3.41 -3.99
CA THR A 171 -15.45 -3.11 -5.28
C THR A 171 -15.49 -1.61 -5.60
N PHE A 172 -16.65 -0.97 -5.37
CA PHE A 172 -16.83 0.46 -5.57
C PHE A 172 -15.93 1.29 -4.63
N TYR A 173 -15.84 0.89 -3.36
CA TYR A 173 -14.96 1.51 -2.38
C TYR A 173 -13.48 1.43 -2.82
N VAL A 174 -12.99 0.24 -3.17
CA VAL A 174 -11.59 0.04 -3.61
C VAL A 174 -11.30 0.86 -4.88
N THR A 175 -12.22 0.87 -5.84
CA THR A 175 -12.10 1.66 -7.07
C THR A 175 -12.00 3.15 -6.76
N THR A 176 -12.88 3.66 -5.89
CA THR A 176 -12.89 5.09 -5.51
C THR A 176 -11.62 5.46 -4.75
N LEU A 177 -11.11 4.57 -3.89
CA LEU A 177 -9.86 4.76 -3.16
C LEU A 177 -8.65 4.80 -4.10
N CYS A 178 -8.60 3.89 -5.07
CA CYS A 178 -7.58 3.87 -6.11
C CYS A 178 -7.58 5.18 -6.89
N LEU A 179 -8.76 5.64 -7.33
CA LEU A 179 -8.90 6.90 -8.07
C LEU A 179 -8.51 8.11 -7.22
N ALA A 180 -8.86 8.14 -5.93
CA ALA A 180 -8.49 9.23 -5.04
C ALA A 180 -6.97 9.34 -4.85
N PHE A 181 -6.28 8.21 -4.65
CA PHE A 181 -4.82 8.18 -4.53
C PHE A 181 -4.12 8.47 -5.85
N LEU A 182 -4.59 7.91 -6.96
CA LEU A 182 -4.08 8.23 -8.30
C LEU A 182 -4.23 9.72 -8.60
N TRP A 183 -5.42 10.29 -8.35
CA TRP A 183 -5.67 11.71 -8.59
C TRP A 183 -4.78 12.61 -7.71
N ARG A 184 -4.58 12.24 -6.44
CA ARG A 184 -3.66 12.96 -5.54
C ARG A 184 -2.22 12.87 -6.03
N PHE A 185 -1.80 11.70 -6.52
CA PHE A 185 -0.48 11.46 -7.07
C PHE A 185 -0.25 12.28 -8.35
N LEU A 186 -1.20 12.28 -9.29
CA LEU A 186 -1.14 13.05 -10.52
C LEU A 186 -1.13 14.58 -10.28
N ARG A 187 -1.78 15.05 -9.21
CA ARG A 187 -1.74 16.46 -8.82
C ARG A 187 -0.36 16.97 -8.40
N GLY A 188 0.62 16.10 -8.22
CA GLY A 188 2.02 16.48 -8.05
C GLY A 188 2.37 17.23 -6.77
N ARG A 189 1.40 17.62 -5.91
CA ARG A 189 1.74 18.36 -4.66
C ARG A 189 2.56 17.55 -3.65
N TRP A 190 2.73 16.24 -3.89
CA TRP A 190 3.64 15.41 -3.12
C TRP A 190 5.11 15.69 -3.48
N LYS A 191 5.39 16.18 -4.70
CA LYS A 191 6.74 16.49 -5.19
C LYS A 191 7.39 17.69 -4.49
N SER A 192 6.59 18.58 -3.90
CA SER A 192 7.07 19.78 -3.21
C SER A 192 7.15 19.61 -1.68
N MET A 193 6.88 18.42 -1.16
CA MET A 193 6.90 18.16 0.28
C MET A 193 8.35 17.86 0.70
N ARG A 194 9.05 18.86 1.25
CA ARG A 194 10.35 18.68 1.89
C ARG A 194 10.16 18.42 3.38
N VAL A 195 10.72 17.31 3.86
CA VAL A 195 10.76 16.95 5.28
C VAL A 195 12.03 17.50 5.96
N ILE A 196 13.05 17.90 5.18
CA ILE A 196 14.28 18.48 5.72
C ILE A 196 14.06 19.98 5.93
N GLU A 197 13.96 20.38 7.19
CA GLU A 197 14.13 21.78 7.60
C GLU A 197 15.59 22.19 7.33
N GLU A 198 15.79 23.33 6.67
CA GLU A 198 17.15 23.89 6.50
C GLU A 198 17.77 24.04 7.88
N ALA A 199 18.98 23.47 8.07
CA ALA A 199 19.70 23.59 9.33
C ALA A 199 19.79 25.08 9.71
N PRO A 200 19.50 25.43 10.97
CA PRO A 200 19.50 26.83 11.37
C PRO A 200 20.89 27.44 11.11
N PRO A 201 20.96 28.72 10.68
CA PRO A 201 22.20 29.33 10.18
C PRO A 201 23.37 29.31 11.18
N ASP A 202 23.06 29.17 12.47
CA ASP A 202 24.01 29.12 13.57
C ASP A 202 24.88 27.86 13.56
N LEU A 203 24.32 26.69 13.23
CA LEU A 203 25.07 25.42 13.20
C LEU A 203 25.97 25.24 11.96
N ALA A 204 25.70 25.98 10.87
CA ALA A 204 26.56 26.00 9.68
C ALA A 204 27.84 26.81 9.90
N VAL A 205 27.74 27.89 10.70
CA VAL A 205 28.89 28.73 11.09
C VAL A 205 29.76 28.02 12.12
N GLU A 206 29.16 27.32 13.09
CA GLU A 206 29.88 26.59 14.13
C GLU A 206 30.72 25.42 13.57
N ASN A 207 30.18 24.64 12.62
CA ASN A 207 30.93 23.58 11.95
C ASN A 207 32.08 24.10 11.07
N SER A 208 31.93 25.29 10.48
CA SER A 208 33.00 25.94 9.70
C SER A 208 34.12 26.47 10.60
N GLY A 209 33.79 26.98 11.79
CA GLY A 209 34.75 27.41 12.80
C GLY A 209 35.48 26.26 13.49
N ALA A 210 34.78 25.16 13.78
CA ALA A 210 35.36 23.97 14.39
C ALA A 210 36.34 23.23 13.46
N ALA A 211 36.06 23.18 12.15
CA ALA A 211 36.96 22.62 11.16
C ALA A 211 38.30 23.38 11.08
N GLY A 212 38.28 24.72 11.12
CA GLY A 212 39.49 25.54 11.12
C GLY A 212 40.35 25.39 12.40
N LEU A 213 39.74 25.09 13.55
CA LEU A 213 40.46 24.84 14.81
C LEU A 213 41.05 23.43 14.89
N ALA A 214 40.48 22.46 14.19
CA ALA A 214 40.99 21.08 14.12
C ALA A 214 42.21 20.94 13.19
N GLU A 215 42.33 21.78 12.16
CA GLU A 215 43.48 21.79 11.23
C GLU A 215 44.69 22.56 11.78
N ALA A 216 44.49 23.50 12.71
CA ALA A 216 45.54 24.30 13.32
C ALA A 216 46.69 23.49 13.99
N PRO A 217 46.45 22.45 14.80
CA PRO A 217 47.52 21.66 15.40
C PRO A 217 48.28 20.79 14.38
N VAL A 218 47.63 20.40 13.27
CA VAL A 218 48.26 19.60 12.21
C VAL A 218 49.23 20.45 11.39
N LEU A 219 48.83 21.66 11.00
CA LEU A 219 49.69 22.59 10.26
C LEU A 219 50.89 23.07 11.09
N LEU A 220 50.73 23.25 12.40
CA LEU A 220 51.85 23.58 13.30
C LEU A 220 52.83 22.41 13.47
N ALA A 221 52.35 21.17 13.43
CA ALA A 221 53.19 19.97 13.49
C ALA A 221 53.96 19.74 12.17
N GLU A 222 53.34 20.00 11.02
CA GLU A 222 54.02 19.95 9.71
C GLU A 222 55.06 21.07 9.56
N ALA A 223 54.76 22.27 10.03
CA ALA A 223 55.71 23.38 10.02
C ALA A 223 56.95 23.10 10.89
N SER A 224 56.79 22.51 12.08
CA SER A 224 57.93 22.16 12.94
C SER A 224 58.79 21.04 12.37
N ASN A 225 58.18 20.03 11.75
CA ASN A 225 58.91 18.95 11.07
C ASN A 225 59.69 19.44 9.83
N SER A 226 59.17 20.44 9.10
CA SER A 226 59.90 21.01 7.96
C SER A 226 61.16 21.78 8.37
N LEU A 227 61.16 22.39 9.56
CA LEU A 227 62.30 23.12 10.11
C LEU A 227 63.37 22.17 10.68
N ALA A 228 62.97 21.01 11.20
CA ALA A 228 63.89 19.99 11.73
C ALA A 228 64.58 19.14 10.63
N ALA A 229 64.02 19.09 9.42
CA ALA A 229 64.57 18.34 8.29
C ALA A 229 65.54 19.15 7.39
N GLY A 230 65.80 20.42 7.75
CA GLY A 230 66.63 21.36 6.98
C GLY A 230 68.04 21.62 7.54
N GLU A 231 68.47 20.89 8.58
CA GLU A 231 69.85 20.93 9.13
C GLU A 231 70.66 19.69 8.73
#